data_AF-A0A6J4MRR8-F1
#
_entry.id   AF-A0A6J4MRR8-F1
#
_cell.length_a   1.000
_cell.length_b   1.000
_cell.length_c   1.000
_cell.angle_alpha   90.00
_cell.angle_beta   90.00
_cell.angle_gamma   90.00
#
_symmetry.space_group_name_H-M   'P 1'
#
loop_
_entity.id
_entity.type
_entity.pdbx_description
1 polymer ?
#
loop_
_entity_poly.entity_id
_entity_poly.type
_entity_poly.pdbx_seq_one_letter_code
_entity_poly.pdbx_strand_id
1 'polypeptide(L)' 'MTAAPAPSVRNRLRSAGISEDRIVEHAAAGRVRLDGEPAGLDQPAPAGTRVNLWPA' A
#
# COMPACT_ATOMS: atom_id res chain seq x y z
N MET A 1 14.80 20.27 9.68
CA MET A 1 14.16 18.99 10.05
C MET A 1 13.98 18.20 8.77
N THR A 2 14.76 17.13 8.57
CA THR A 2 14.62 16.27 7.38
C THR A 2 13.32 15.50 7.51
N ALA A 3 12.35 15.76 6.64
CA ALA A 3 11.14 14.94 6.57
C ALA A 3 11.57 13.51 6.24
N ALA A 4 11.22 12.54 7.10
CA ALA A 4 11.41 11.14 6.77
C ALA A 4 10.67 10.85 5.45
N PRO A 5 11.25 10.05 4.52
CA PRO A 5 10.58 9.72 3.28
C PRO A 5 9.19 9.14 3.57
N ALA A 6 8.18 9.58 2.83
CA ALA A 6 6.80 9.14 3.04
C ALA A 6 6.73 7.60 2.99
N PRO A 7 5.95 6.95 3.88
CA PRO A 7 5.83 5.50 3.88
C PRO A 7 5.21 5.04 2.56
N SER A 8 5.69 3.93 2.00
CA SER A 8 5.11 3.34 0.79
C SER A 8 3.79 2.63 1.08
N VAL A 9 3.04 2.31 0.02
CA VAL A 9 1.88 1.42 0.07
C VAL A 9 2.23 0.10 0.76
N ARG A 10 3.37 -0.53 0.43
CA ARG A 10 3.85 -1.75 1.11
C ARG A 10 4.03 -1.53 2.61
N ASN A 11 4.69 -0.45 3.01
CA ASN A 11 4.92 -0.15 4.43
C ASN A 11 3.60 0.06 5.19
N ARG A 12 2.62 0.73 4.56
CA ARG A 12 1.29 0.96 5.13
C ARG A 12 0.53 -0.36 5.31
N LEU A 13 0.53 -1.23 4.31
CA LEU A 13 -0.13 -2.53 4.36
C LEU A 13 0.50 -3.47 5.41
N ARG A 14 1.83 -3.51 5.47
CA ARG A 14 2.56 -4.26 6.50
C ARG A 14 2.27 -3.74 7.90
N SER A 15 2.22 -2.42 8.07
CA SER A 15 1.87 -1.78 9.36
C SER A 15 0.42 -2.04 9.76
N ALA A 16 -0.46 -2.32 8.80
CA ALA A 16 -1.84 -2.76 9.04
C ALA A 16 -1.95 -4.27 9.36
N GLY A 17 -0.83 -4.99 9.50
CA GLY A 17 -0.79 -6.39 9.87
C GLY A 17 -1.02 -7.37 8.71
N ILE A 18 -0.95 -6.89 7.47
CA ILE A 18 -1.10 -7.76 6.30
C ILE A 18 0.24 -8.42 5.98
N SER A 19 0.22 -9.73 5.78
CA SER A 19 1.40 -10.51 5.43
C SER A 19 1.94 -10.14 4.06
N GLU A 20 3.25 -10.24 3.88
CA GLU A 20 3.91 -9.88 2.63
C GLU A 20 3.41 -10.75 1.46
N ASP A 21 3.20 -12.05 1.68
CA ASP A 21 2.61 -12.95 0.67
C ASP A 21 1.26 -12.44 0.16
N ARG A 22 0.37 -12.01 1.07
CA ARG A 22 -0.95 -11.50 0.71
C ARG A 22 -0.85 -10.17 -0.03
N ILE A 23 0.08 -9.31 0.37
CA ILE A 23 0.36 -8.03 -0.32
C ILE A 23 0.81 -8.30 -1.76
N VAL A 24 1.77 -9.21 -1.95
CA VAL A 24 2.31 -9.57 -3.27
C VAL A 24 1.24 -10.21 -4.15
N GLU A 25 0.45 -11.14 -3.62
CA GLU A 25 -0.64 -11.80 -4.35
C GLU A 25 -1.66 -10.77 -4.89
N HIS A 26 -2.11 -9.86 -4.03
CA HIS A 26 -3.11 -8.87 -4.44
C HIS A 26 -2.52 -7.78 -5.35
N ALA A 27 -1.24 -7.44 -5.18
CA ALA A 27 -0.54 -6.53 -6.08
C ALA A 27 -0.40 -7.13 -7.48
N ALA A 28 -0.01 -8.41 -7.57
CA ALA A 28 0.08 -9.15 -8.83
C ALA A 28 -1.29 -9.24 -9.53
N ALA A 29 -2.38 -9.30 -8.77
CA ALA A 29 -3.74 -9.27 -9.28
C ALA A 29 -4.28 -7.85 -9.59
N GLY A 30 -3.50 -6.78 -9.39
CA GLY A 30 -3.94 -5.39 -9.62
C GLY A 30 -5.02 -4.90 -8.64
N ARG A 31 -5.11 -5.50 -7.45
CA ARG A 31 -6.15 -5.26 -6.42
C ARG A 31 -5.75 -4.25 -5.33
N VAL A 32 -4.59 -3.62 -5.48
CA VAL A 32 -4.09 -2.60 -4.55
C VAL A 32 -4.52 -1.23 -5.02
N ARG A 33 -5.21 -0.47 -4.16
CA ARG A 33 -5.67 0.89 -4.44
C ARG A 33 -5.09 1.90 -3.45
N LEU A 34 -4.69 3.06 -3.96
CA LEU A 34 -4.37 4.26 -3.19
C LEU A 34 -5.39 5.34 -3.55
N ASP A 35 -6.17 5.79 -2.58
CA ASP A 35 -7.24 6.79 -2.74
C ASP A 35 -8.26 6.44 -3.86
N GLY A 36 -8.43 5.14 -4.13
CA GLY A 36 -9.34 4.61 -5.14
C GLY A 36 -8.66 4.21 -6.45
N GLU A 37 -7.43 4.65 -6.69
CA GLU A 37 -6.70 4.42 -7.93
C GLU A 37 -5.75 3.22 -7.83
N PRO A 38 -5.51 2.46 -8.93
CA PRO A 38 -4.50 1.40 -8.94
C PRO A 38 -3.14 1.94 -8.50
N ALA A 39 -2.50 1.25 -7.56
CA ALA A 39 -1.23 1.69 -7.00
C ALA A 39 -0.19 0.58 -6.95
N GLY A 40 1.07 0.96 -7.18
CA GLY A 40 2.22 0.08 -6.99
C GLY A 40 2.62 -0.01 -5.52
N LEU A 41 3.30 -1.10 -5.14
CA LEU A 41 3.73 -1.33 -3.76
C LEU A 41 4.77 -0.33 -3.26
N ASP A 42 5.64 0.15 -4.15
CA ASP A 42 6.71 1.10 -3.85
C ASP A 42 6.25 2.57 -3.98
N GLN A 43 4.98 2.79 -4.36
CA GLN A 43 4.40 4.12 -4.46
C GLN A 43 4.30 4.78 -3.06
N PRO A 44 4.65 6.07 -2.91
CA PRO A 44 4.46 6.81 -1.67
C PRO A 44 2.98 6.88 -1.26
N ALA A 45 2.70 6.58 0.01
CA ALA A 45 1.38 6.62 0.63
C ALA A 45 1.46 7.40 1.96
N PRO A 46 1.58 8.75 1.90
CA PRO A 46 1.68 9.59 3.09
C PRO A 46 0.46 9.49 4.00
N ALA A 47 0.60 9.91 5.25
CA ALA A 47 -0.51 9.99 6.19
C ALA A 47 -1.67 10.82 5.59
N GLY A 48 -2.90 10.35 5.76
CA GLY A 48 -4.09 10.93 5.12
C GLY A 48 -4.54 10.22 3.85
N THR A 49 -3.67 9.42 3.20
CA THR A 49 -4.06 8.59 2.06
C THR A 49 -4.73 7.28 2.49
N ARG A 50 -5.68 6.82 1.68
CA ARG A 50 -6.45 5.59 1.89
C ARG A 50 -5.87 4.46 1.07
N VAL A 51 -5.26 3.49 1.75
CA VAL A 51 -4.75 2.27 1.11
C VAL A 51 -5.78 1.16 1.29
N ASN A 52 -6.22 0.54 0.19
CA ASN A 52 -7.18 -0.56 0.20
C ASN A 52 -6.65 -1.78 -0.56
N LEU A 53 -6.95 -2.96 -0.02
CA LEU A 53 -6.81 -4.24 -0.70
C LEU A 53 -8.20 -4.76 -1.01
N TRP A 54 -8.49 -4.96 -2.29
CA TRP A 54 -9.77 -5.51 -2.70
C TRP A 54 -9.75 -7.04 -2.64
N PRO A 55 -10.85 -7.67 -2.17
CA PRO A 55 -10.96 -9.12 -2.13
C PRO A 55 -10.90 -9.69 -3.55
N ALA A 56 -10.69 -11.01 -3.60
CA ALA A 56 -10.62 -11.74 -4.86
C ALA A 56 -11.93 -11.73 -5.64
#